data_AF-X1HPT5-F1
#
_entry.id   AF-X1HPT5-F1
#
_cell.length_a   1.000
_cell.length_b   1.000
_cell.length_c   1.000
_cell.angle_alpha   90.00
_cell.angle_beta   90.00
_cell.angle_gamma   90.00
#
_symmetry.space_group_name_H-M   'P 1'
#
loop_
_entity.id
_entity.type
_entity.pdbx_description
1 polymer ?
#
loop_
_entity_poly.entity_id
_entity_poly.type
_entity_poly.pdbx_seq_one_letter_code
_entity_poly.pdbx_strand_id
1 'polypeptide(L)'
;MLIDVSHLSETGFWDVIKRSKTPIVASHSNCYALCPHLRNLKDEQIKVLADKDGVMGITFVPNFLTQEKRKTTVKDVVKHIDYLVEKVGVDCVGLGSDFDGTDSLPLGLEGVDKIPNITEGLLNRGYKEKDIKKILGENFLRVFKEVVG
;
A
#
# COMPACT_ATOMS: atom_id res chain seq x y z
N MET A 1 -12.90 14.85 -5.73
CA MET A 1 -13.29 13.52 -5.21
C MET A 1 -12.14 12.57 -5.52
N LEU A 2 -11.64 11.86 -4.53
CA LEU A 2 -10.53 10.94 -4.71
C LEU A 2 -11.00 9.64 -5.34
N ILE A 3 -10.34 9.20 -6.41
CA ILE A 3 -10.64 7.92 -7.07
C ILE A 3 -9.77 6.84 -6.44
N ASP A 4 -10.42 5.80 -5.92
CA ASP A 4 -9.79 4.60 -5.38
C ASP A 4 -9.96 3.42 -6.34
N VAL A 5 -8.85 2.74 -6.66
CA VAL A 5 -8.82 1.59 -7.57
C VAL A 5 -8.63 0.26 -6.87
N SER A 6 -8.60 0.22 -5.54
CA SER A 6 -8.71 -1.05 -4.80
C SER A 6 -9.99 -1.77 -5.22
N HIS A 7 -9.92 -3.11 -5.39
CA HIS A 7 -10.97 -4.00 -5.94
C HIS A 7 -11.25 -3.89 -7.43
N LEU A 8 -10.76 -2.86 -8.12
CA LEU A 8 -11.05 -2.69 -9.54
C LEU A 8 -10.37 -3.79 -10.37
N SER A 9 -11.05 -4.24 -11.42
CA SER A 9 -10.43 -5.17 -12.38
C SER A 9 -9.24 -4.49 -13.09
N GLU A 10 -8.32 -5.29 -13.62
CA GLU A 10 -7.18 -4.75 -14.37
C GLU A 10 -7.61 -3.87 -15.54
N THR A 11 -8.62 -4.29 -16.30
CA THR A 11 -9.20 -3.46 -17.38
C THR A 11 -9.74 -2.13 -16.85
N GLY A 12 -10.50 -2.17 -15.74
CA GLY A 12 -11.04 -0.97 -15.12
C GLY A 12 -9.94 -0.03 -14.60
N PHE A 13 -8.88 -0.58 -14.01
CA PHE A 13 -7.70 0.19 -13.59
C PHE A 13 -7.12 0.97 -14.77
N TRP A 14 -6.89 0.32 -15.91
CA TRP A 14 -6.35 0.99 -17.09
C TRP A 14 -7.29 2.05 -17.67
N ASP A 15 -8.60 1.83 -17.60
CA ASP A 15 -9.58 2.82 -18.03
C ASP A 15 -9.59 4.07 -17.12
N VAL A 16 -9.44 3.89 -15.81
CA VAL A 16 -9.26 5.00 -14.86
C VAL A 16 -7.97 5.76 -15.16
N ILE A 17 -6.85 5.05 -15.34
CA ILE A 17 -5.54 5.65 -15.66
C ILE A 17 -5.59 6.51 -16.93
N LYS A 18 -6.37 6.10 -17.95
CA LYS A 18 -6.53 6.86 -19.20
C LYS A 18 -7.39 8.12 -19.05
N ARG A 19 -8.32 8.14 -18.09
CA ARG A 19 -9.34 9.18 -17.97
C ARG A 19 -9.10 10.16 -16.83
N SER A 20 -8.45 9.72 -15.76
CA SER A 20 -8.21 10.56 -14.59
C SER A 20 -7.28 11.71 -14.94
N LYS A 21 -7.66 12.91 -14.51
CA LYS A 21 -6.87 14.15 -14.67
C LYS A 21 -6.14 14.55 -13.39
N THR A 22 -6.38 13.83 -12.30
CA THR A 22 -5.77 14.04 -11.00
C THR A 22 -5.15 12.72 -10.51
N PRO A 23 -4.26 12.75 -9.51
CA PRO A 23 -3.75 11.54 -8.89
C PRO A 23 -4.89 10.64 -8.39
N ILE A 24 -4.63 9.34 -8.40
CA ILE A 24 -5.53 8.29 -7.91
C ILE A 24 -4.84 7.53 -6.78
N VAL A 25 -5.60 6.76 -6.02
CA VAL A 25 -5.05 5.90 -4.96
C VAL A 25 -5.48 4.46 -5.14
N ALA A 26 -4.66 3.54 -4.64
CA ALA A 26 -5.12 2.21 -4.25
C ALA A 26 -5.09 2.18 -2.72
N SER A 27 -6.24 2.43 -2.10
CA SER A 27 -6.37 2.61 -0.64
C SER A 27 -5.88 1.42 0.19
N HIS A 28 -6.09 0.18 -0.27
CA HIS A 28 -5.68 -1.07 0.38
C HIS A 28 -5.39 -2.14 -0.69
N SER A 29 -4.11 -2.26 -1.08
CA SER A 29 -3.62 -3.23 -2.06
C SER A 29 -2.15 -3.59 -1.81
N ASN A 30 -1.72 -4.77 -2.24
CA ASN A 30 -0.34 -5.24 -2.07
C ASN A 30 0.33 -5.53 -3.42
N CYS A 31 1.57 -6.04 -3.37
CA CYS A 31 2.42 -6.27 -4.55
C CYS A 31 2.23 -7.68 -5.12
N TYR A 32 1.77 -7.80 -6.37
CA TYR A 32 1.49 -9.10 -6.99
C TYR A 32 2.72 -9.99 -7.10
N ALA A 33 3.89 -9.39 -7.36
CA ALA A 33 5.16 -10.11 -7.47
C ALA A 33 5.57 -10.86 -6.18
N LEU A 34 5.14 -10.38 -5.01
CA LEU A 34 5.40 -11.03 -3.73
C LEU A 34 4.30 -12.02 -3.33
N CYS A 35 3.06 -11.73 -3.71
CA CYS A 35 1.90 -12.58 -3.46
C CYS A 35 0.98 -12.54 -4.69
N PRO A 36 1.03 -13.56 -5.57
CA PRO A 36 0.22 -13.64 -6.79
C PRO A 36 -1.28 -13.81 -6.50
N HIS A 37 -1.93 -12.72 -6.10
CA HIS A 37 -3.35 -12.66 -5.76
C HIS A 37 -4.04 -11.58 -6.60
N LEU A 38 -5.27 -11.83 -7.08
CA LEU A 38 -5.99 -10.91 -7.97
C LEU A 38 -6.28 -9.54 -7.35
N ARG A 39 -6.22 -9.43 -6.02
CA ARG A 39 -6.35 -8.15 -5.29
C ARG A 39 -5.06 -7.33 -5.26
N ASN A 40 -3.93 -7.90 -5.66
CA ASN A 40 -2.64 -7.24 -5.64
C ASN A 40 -2.31 -6.64 -7.01
N LEU A 41 -1.64 -5.48 -6.99
CA LEU A 41 -1.27 -4.77 -8.21
C LEU A 41 0.01 -5.36 -8.82
N LYS A 42 0.00 -5.50 -10.15
CA LYS A 42 1.20 -5.86 -10.92
C LYS A 42 2.17 -4.68 -10.97
N ASP A 43 3.46 -4.98 -11.21
CA ASP A 43 4.51 -3.97 -11.29
C ASP A 43 4.20 -2.85 -12.31
N GLU A 44 3.56 -3.17 -13.44
CA GLU A 44 3.15 -2.16 -14.43
C GLU A 44 2.07 -1.21 -13.88
N GLN A 45 1.10 -1.72 -13.12
CA GLN A 45 0.07 -0.90 -12.48
C GLN A 45 0.69 -0.01 -11.40
N ILE A 46 1.60 -0.57 -10.60
CA ILE A 46 2.35 0.15 -9.55
C ILE A 46 3.15 1.31 -10.17
N LYS A 47 3.88 1.03 -11.25
CA LYS A 47 4.68 2.05 -11.94
C LYS A 47 3.82 3.20 -12.44
N VAL A 48 2.71 2.91 -13.13
CA VAL A 48 1.85 3.95 -13.69
C VAL A 48 1.07 4.71 -12.61
N LEU A 49 0.76 4.06 -11.47
CA LEU A 49 0.22 4.74 -10.29
C LEU A 49 1.22 5.77 -9.76
N ALA A 50 2.50 5.40 -9.62
CA ALA A 50 3.56 6.29 -9.16
C ALA A 50 3.86 7.42 -10.15
N ASP A 51 3.91 7.13 -11.46
CA ASP A 51 4.10 8.12 -12.53
C ASP A 51 2.98 9.17 -12.58
N LYS A 52 1.82 8.87 -11.97
CA LYS A 52 0.67 9.77 -11.80
C LYS A 52 0.59 10.38 -10.40
N ASP A 53 1.69 10.37 -9.66
CA ASP A 53 1.78 10.90 -8.30
C ASP A 53 0.77 10.26 -7.32
N GLY A 54 0.30 9.06 -7.62
CA GLY A 54 -0.64 8.31 -6.80
C GLY A 54 -0.01 7.70 -5.55
N VAL A 55 -0.84 7.06 -4.72
CA VAL A 55 -0.39 6.37 -3.50
C VAL A 55 -1.07 5.01 -3.39
N MET A 56 -0.30 3.99 -3.02
CA MET A 56 -0.77 2.65 -2.69
C MET A 56 -0.64 2.42 -1.18
N GLY A 57 -1.76 2.20 -0.51
CA GLY A 57 -1.81 1.76 0.87
C GLY A 57 -1.57 0.26 0.98
N ILE A 58 -0.47 -0.15 1.62
CA ILE A 58 -0.19 -1.56 1.89
C ILE A 58 -1.18 -2.06 2.94
N THR A 59 -1.88 -3.14 2.61
CA THR A 59 -2.92 -3.74 3.46
C THR A 59 -2.42 -4.91 4.28
N PHE A 60 -3.09 -5.15 5.41
CA PHE A 60 -2.68 -6.13 6.39
C PHE A 60 -3.40 -7.48 6.18
N VAL A 61 -4.27 -7.59 5.18
CA VAL A 61 -5.00 -8.83 4.88
C VAL A 61 -4.02 -9.99 4.61
N PRO A 62 -4.00 -11.05 5.44
CA PRO A 62 -3.01 -12.13 5.35
C PRO A 62 -2.92 -12.80 3.98
N ASN A 63 -4.07 -13.03 3.34
CA ASN A 63 -4.16 -13.68 2.02
C ASN A 63 -3.51 -12.87 0.89
N PHE A 64 -3.22 -11.58 1.12
CA PHE A 64 -2.61 -10.68 0.15
C PHE A 64 -1.13 -10.43 0.43
N LEU A 65 -0.58 -10.97 1.52
CA LEU A 65 0.80 -10.75 1.96
C LEU A 65 1.77 -11.87 1.55
N THR A 66 1.31 -13.12 1.53
CA THR A 66 2.12 -14.27 1.13
C THR A 66 1.23 -15.48 0.83
N GLN A 67 1.71 -16.39 -0.02
CA GLN A 67 1.08 -17.70 -0.25
C GLN A 67 1.68 -18.80 0.63
N GLU A 68 2.67 -18.47 1.46
CA GLU A 68 3.26 -19.42 2.41
C GLU A 68 2.22 -19.88 3.44
N LYS A 69 2.17 -21.18 3.71
CA LYS A 69 1.24 -21.78 4.69
C LYS A 69 1.74 -21.57 6.13
N ARG A 70 1.71 -20.33 6.59
CA ARG A 70 2.03 -19.94 7.98
C ARG A 70 1.22 -18.72 8.40
N LYS A 71 1.26 -18.38 9.69
CA LYS A 71 0.76 -17.08 10.16
C LYS A 71 1.61 -15.96 9.57
N THR A 72 0.94 -14.94 9.05
CA THR A 72 1.57 -13.69 8.62
C THR A 72 1.96 -12.87 9.84
N THR A 73 2.93 -11.99 9.65
CA THR A 73 3.49 -11.12 10.68
C THR A 73 3.65 -9.71 10.14
N VAL A 74 3.91 -8.74 11.03
CA VAL A 74 4.30 -7.37 10.63
C VAL A 74 5.45 -7.35 9.62
N LYS A 75 6.35 -8.34 9.64
CA LYS A 75 7.47 -8.44 8.68
C LYS A 75 7.01 -8.62 7.24
N ASP A 76 5.88 -9.29 7.02
CA ASP A 76 5.31 -9.51 5.70
C ASP A 76 4.75 -8.19 5.13
N VAL A 77 4.09 -7.39 5.98
CA VAL A 77 3.63 -6.04 5.61
C VAL A 77 4.81 -5.15 5.26
N VAL A 78 5.84 -5.11 6.10
CA VAL A 78 7.04 -4.30 5.85
C VAL A 78 7.79 -4.78 4.60
N LYS A 79 7.77 -6.07 4.29
CA LYS A 79 8.35 -6.61 3.04
C LYS A 79 7.64 -6.06 1.79
N HIS A 80 6.31 -5.89 1.84
CA HIS A 80 5.56 -5.24 0.77
C HIS A 80 5.86 -3.75 0.65
N ILE A 81 6.03 -3.05 1.79
CA ILE A 81 6.47 -1.65 1.80
C ILE A 81 7.84 -1.53 1.13
N ASP A 82 8.82 -2.35 1.53
CA ASP A 82 10.17 -2.34 0.93
C ASP A 82 10.15 -2.57 -0.57
N TYR A 83 9.43 -3.59 -1.02
CA TYR A 83 9.34 -3.91 -2.43
C TYR A 83 8.76 -2.74 -3.23
N LEU A 84 7.73 -2.08 -2.69
CA LEU A 84 7.14 -0.91 -3.33
C LEU A 84 8.13 0.26 -3.40
N VAL A 85 8.82 0.55 -2.28
CA VAL A 85 9.84 1.61 -2.21
C VAL A 85 10.99 1.35 -3.20
N GLU A 86 11.44 0.09 -3.32
CA GLU A 86 12.50 -0.29 -4.26
C GLU A 86 12.08 -0.03 -5.72
N LYS A 87 10.80 -0.25 -6.06
CA LYS A 87 10.30 -0.14 -7.43
C LYS A 87 10.00 1.28 -7.87
N VAL A 88 9.40 2.09 -7.00
CA VAL A 88 8.85 3.41 -7.38
C VAL A 88 9.22 4.54 -6.43
N GLY A 89 10.03 4.27 -5.40
CA GLY A 89 10.38 5.24 -4.38
C GLY A 89 9.30 5.39 -3.31
N VAL A 90 9.64 6.14 -2.27
CA VAL A 90 8.80 6.26 -1.06
C VAL A 90 7.51 7.06 -1.28
N ASP A 91 7.46 7.95 -2.28
CA ASP A 91 6.37 8.93 -2.46
C ASP A 91 5.03 8.33 -2.92
N CYS A 92 5.05 7.05 -3.37
CA CYS A 92 3.87 6.28 -3.76
C CYS A 92 3.38 5.32 -2.66
N VAL A 93 3.98 5.35 -1.46
CA VAL A 93 3.72 4.33 -0.42
C VAL A 93 2.88 4.88 0.71
N GLY A 94 1.89 4.12 1.17
CA GLY A 94 1.10 4.44 2.35
C GLY A 94 0.69 3.19 3.14
N LEU A 95 -0.11 3.40 4.19
CA LEU A 95 -0.75 2.32 4.96
C LEU A 95 -2.25 2.24 4.64
N GLY A 96 -2.75 1.03 4.44
CA GLY A 96 -4.15 0.76 4.10
C GLY A 96 -4.64 -0.49 4.81
N SER A 97 -4.70 -0.44 6.15
CA SER A 97 -4.77 -1.64 7.01
C SER A 97 -5.84 -2.65 6.64
N ASP A 98 -7.02 -2.16 6.22
CA ASP A 98 -8.26 -2.95 6.10
C ASP A 98 -8.70 -3.54 7.46
N PHE A 99 -8.47 -2.78 8.55
CA PHE A 99 -9.02 -3.12 9.86
C PHE A 99 -10.54 -3.22 9.79
N ASP A 100 -11.10 -4.21 10.51
CA ASP A 100 -12.53 -4.58 10.49
C ASP A 100 -13.06 -5.03 9.11
N GLY A 101 -12.21 -5.11 8.08
CA GLY A 101 -12.53 -5.61 6.73
C GLY A 101 -12.13 -7.08 6.49
N THR A 102 -11.47 -7.72 7.46
CA THR A 102 -10.95 -9.10 7.34
C THR A 102 -11.08 -9.88 8.65
N ASP A 103 -11.24 -11.20 8.55
CA ASP A 103 -11.41 -12.11 9.70
C ASP A 103 -10.11 -12.34 10.50
N SER A 104 -8.95 -12.00 9.93
CA SER A 104 -7.66 -12.25 10.57
C SER A 104 -6.62 -11.22 10.18
N LEU A 105 -5.70 -10.93 11.10
CA LEU A 105 -4.63 -9.95 10.93
C LEU A 105 -3.25 -10.58 11.20
N PRO A 106 -2.17 -9.97 10.69
CA PRO A 106 -0.82 -10.45 10.93
C PRO A 106 -0.44 -10.31 12.40
N LEU A 107 0.41 -11.23 12.87
CA LEU A 107 0.97 -11.15 14.22
C LEU A 107 1.76 -9.85 14.39
N GLY A 108 1.47 -9.13 15.48
CA GLY A 108 2.00 -7.81 15.76
C GLY A 108 1.28 -6.67 15.03
N LEU A 109 0.12 -6.93 14.41
CA LEU A 109 -0.78 -5.94 13.80
C LEU A 109 -2.26 -6.26 14.08
N GLU A 110 -2.54 -6.86 15.23
CA GLU A 110 -3.89 -7.30 15.61
C GLU A 110 -4.86 -6.15 15.89
N GLY A 111 -4.35 -4.93 16.05
CA GLY A 111 -5.15 -3.74 16.34
C GLY A 111 -4.44 -2.45 15.96
N VAL A 112 -5.18 -1.35 15.97
CA VAL A 112 -4.66 -0.01 15.64
C VAL A 112 -3.53 0.43 16.59
N ASP A 113 -3.55 -0.04 17.83
CA ASP A 113 -2.52 0.19 18.85
C ASP A 113 -1.18 -0.46 18.49
N LYS A 114 -1.15 -1.37 17.51
CA LYS A 114 0.05 -2.07 17.04
C LYS A 114 0.69 -1.46 15.79
N ILE A 115 0.12 -0.41 15.19
CA ILE A 115 0.74 0.31 14.08
C ILE A 115 2.20 0.74 14.37
N PRO A 116 2.60 1.12 15.60
CA PRO A 116 4.01 1.41 15.90
C PRO A 116 5.00 0.28 15.55
N ASN A 117 4.55 -0.97 15.49
CA ASN A 117 5.40 -2.10 15.09
C ASN A 117 5.83 -2.01 13.61
N ILE A 118 5.05 -1.34 12.75
CA ILE A 118 5.46 -1.04 11.37
C ILE A 118 6.60 -0.02 11.39
N THR A 119 6.45 1.05 12.16
CA THR A 119 7.50 2.08 12.34
C THR A 119 8.79 1.46 12.83
N GLU A 120 8.73 0.59 13.86
CA GLU A 120 9.90 -0.16 14.34
C GLU A 120 10.50 -1.04 13.23
N GLY A 121 9.66 -1.75 12.47
CA GLY A 121 10.09 -2.56 11.33
C GLY A 121 10.82 -1.76 10.24
N LEU A 122 10.37 -0.54 9.96
CA LEU A 122 11.02 0.38 9.00
C LEU A 122 12.33 0.95 9.56
N LEU A 123 12.36 1.35 10.83
CA LEU A 123 13.60 1.82 11.49
C LEU A 123 14.68 0.74 11.48
N ASN A 124 14.32 -0.51 11.79
CA ASN A 124 15.22 -1.66 11.77
C ASN A 124 15.78 -1.97 10.36
N ARG A 125 15.15 -1.45 9.31
CA ARG A 125 15.59 -1.57 7.91
C ARG A 125 16.34 -0.33 7.41
N GLY A 126 16.58 0.65 8.29
CA GLY A 126 17.37 1.84 7.99
C GLY A 126 16.60 2.97 7.31
N TYR A 127 15.26 2.94 7.33
CA TYR A 127 14.47 4.07 6.84
C TYR A 127 14.72 5.31 7.70
N LYS A 128 14.85 6.45 7.03
CA LYS A 128 14.99 7.75 7.70
C LYS A 128 13.62 8.20 8.19
N GLU A 129 13.59 8.93 9.29
CA GLU A 129 12.35 9.48 9.87
C GLU A 129 11.49 10.23 8.83
N LYS A 130 12.12 11.01 7.94
CA LYS A 130 11.44 11.72 6.86
C LYS A 130 10.67 10.79 5.90
N ASP A 131 11.20 9.60 5.63
CA ASP A 131 10.62 8.64 4.69
C ASP A 131 9.53 7.82 5.40
N ILE A 132 9.71 7.57 6.70
CA ILE A 132 8.68 6.97 7.55
C ILE A 132 7.45 7.88 7.65
N LYS A 133 7.61 9.19 7.86
CA LYS A 133 6.47 10.13 7.94
C LYS A 133 5.65 10.15 6.64
N LYS A 134 6.32 10.06 5.49
CA LYS A 134 5.68 9.87 4.18
C LYS A 134 4.78 8.64 4.14
N ILE A 135 5.32 7.48 4.52
CA ILE A 135 4.60 6.21 4.58
C ILE A 135 3.43 6.26 5.57
N LEU A 136 3.63 6.87 6.74
CA LEU A 136 2.62 6.95 7.80
C LEU A 136 1.44 7.87 7.46
N GLY A 137 1.59 8.78 6.49
CA GLY A 137 0.44 9.56 6.04
C GLY A 137 0.74 10.79 5.17
N GLU A 138 1.97 11.33 5.16
CA GLU A 138 2.22 12.56 4.40
C GLU A 138 2.01 12.36 2.89
N ASN A 139 2.21 11.15 2.36
CA ASN A 139 1.91 10.83 0.97
C ASN A 139 0.40 10.87 0.69
N PHE A 140 -0.43 10.31 1.57
CA PHE A 140 -1.88 10.42 1.43
C PHE A 140 -2.35 11.88 1.58
N LEU A 141 -1.77 12.64 2.52
CA LEU A 141 -2.08 14.06 2.70
C LEU A 141 -1.70 14.88 1.46
N ARG A 142 -0.57 14.58 0.80
CA ARG A 142 -0.16 15.19 -0.47
C ARG A 142 -1.24 14.99 -1.54
N VAL A 143 -1.67 13.75 -1.76
CA VAL A 143 -2.71 13.43 -2.75
C VAL A 143 -4.04 14.08 -2.38
N PHE A 144 -4.43 14.02 -1.11
CA PHE A 144 -5.69 14.60 -0.65
C PHE A 144 -5.75 16.11 -0.89
N LYS A 145 -4.67 16.82 -0.55
CA LYS A 145 -4.54 18.26 -0.78
C LYS A 145 -4.62 18.62 -2.27
N GLU A 146 -4.01 17.82 -3.14
CA GLU A 146 -4.04 18.06 -4.59
C GLU A 146 -5.42 17.81 -5.21
N VAL A 147 -6.13 16.78 -4.74
CA VAL A 147 -7.38 16.30 -5.37
C VAL A 147 -8.64 16.93 -4.75
N VAL A 148 -8.59 17.28 -3.48
CA VAL A 148 -9.76 17.72 -2.70
C VAL A 148 -9.68 19.20 -2.30
N GLY A 149 -8.47 19.76 -2.12
CA GLY A 149 -8.23 21.11 -1.62
C GLY A 149 -7.99 21.13 -0.12
#